data_AF-A0A4U8QBD5-F1
#
_entry.id   AF-A0A4U8QBD5-F1
#
_cell.length_a   1.000
_cell.length_b   1.000
_cell.length_c   1.000
_cell.angle_alpha   90.00
_cell.angle_beta   90.00
_cell.angle_gamma   90.00
#
_symmetry.space_group_name_H-M   'P 1'
#
loop_
_entity.id
_entity.type
_entity.pdbx_description
1 polymer ?
#
loop_
_entity_poly.entity_id
_entity_poly.type
_entity_poly.pdbx_seq_one_letter_code
_entity_poly.pdbx_strand_id
1 'polypeptide(L)' 'MTRIPVHFNTANDLLKFVNIVSRYNYDVELKSGDCVLDAKSIVSAIVLSPSSDLEMLVNTNDCQDLVENVSAYA' A
#
# COMPACT_ATOMS: atom_id res chain seq x y z
N MET A 1 -12.94 3.49 5.88
CA MET A 1 -12.07 2.53 5.15
C MET A 1 -12.02 2.95 3.70
N THR A 2 -10.82 3.31 3.24
CA THR A 2 -10.56 3.77 1.87
C THR A 2 -9.84 2.66 1.11
N ARG A 3 -10.24 2.40 -0.14
CA ARG A 3 -9.60 1.38 -1.01
C ARG A 3 -9.06 2.05 -2.26
N ILE A 4 -7.81 1.76 -2.58
CA ILE A 4 -7.09 2.40 -3.68
C ILE A 4 -6.31 1.31 -4.42
N PRO A 5 -6.58 1.05 -5.71
CA PRO A 5 -5.72 0.18 -6.52
C PRO A 5 -4.28 0.71 -6.49
N VAL A 6 -3.29 -0.19 -6.42
CA VAL A 6 -1.88 0.22 -6.49
C VAL A 6 -1.05 -0.69 -7.37
N HIS A 7 -0.03 -0.13 -8.00
CA HIS A 7 0.92 -0.86 -8.84
C HIS A 7 2.36 -0.42 -8.59
N PHE A 8 3.29 -1.38 -8.65
CA PHE A 8 4.72 -1.14 -8.44
C PHE A 8 5.52 -1.63 -9.64
N ASN A 9 6.21 -0.73 -10.32
CA ASN A 9 6.98 -1.06 -11.53
C ASN A 9 8.39 -1.54 -11.20
N THR A 10 8.96 -1.06 -10.09
CA THR A 10 10.34 -1.32 -9.70
C THR A 10 10.46 -1.68 -8.22
N ALA A 11 11.56 -2.34 -7.86
CA ALA A 11 11.89 -2.59 -6.44
C ALA A 11 12.03 -1.29 -5.63
N ASN A 12 12.45 -0.20 -6.28
CA ASN A 12 12.56 1.11 -5.64
C ASN A 12 11.19 1.72 -5.32
N ASP A 13 10.16 1.43 -6.12
CA ASP A 13 8.78 1.86 -5.85
C ASP A 13 8.27 1.22 -4.56
N LEU A 14 8.51 -0.08 -4.38
CA LEU A 14 8.16 -0.80 -3.15
C LEU A 14 8.82 -0.18 -1.92
N LEU A 15 10.14 0.07 -1.98
CA LEU A 15 10.88 0.68 -0.87
C LEU A 15 10.33 2.07 -0.51
N LYS A 16 10.07 2.91 -1.51
CA LYS A 16 9.51 4.25 -1.30
C LYS A 16 8.09 4.19 -0.73
N PHE A 17 7.23 3.36 -1.30
CA PHE A 17 5.87 3.14 -0.81
C PHE A 17 5.86 2.72 0.65
N VAL A 18 6.61 1.67 1.01
CA VAL A 18 6.72 1.17 2.38
C VAL A 18 7.22 2.26 3.33
N ASN A 19 8.22 3.04 2.92
CA ASN A 19 8.73 4.16 3.71
C ASN A 19 7.72 5.30 3.90
N ILE A 20 6.78 5.49 2.96
CA ILE A 20 5.70 6.48 3.09
C ILE A 20 4.65 5.97 4.08
N VAL A 21 4.09 4.78 3.84
CA VAL A 21 2.99 4.23 4.66
C VAL A 21 3.42 3.97 6.11
N SER A 22 4.69 3.65 6.35
CA SER A 22 5.24 3.42 7.68
C SER A 22 5.30 4.67 8.57
N ARG A 23 5.13 5.87 8.02
CA ARG A 23 5.11 7.13 8.77
C ARG A 23 3.77 7.41 9.45
N TYR A 24 2.73 6.70 9.04
CA TYR A 24 1.38 6.90 9.54
C TYR A 24 1.08 5.93 10.69
N ASN A 25 0.40 6.44 11.72
CA ASN A 25 0.11 5.71 12.96
C ASN A 25 -1.17 4.84 12.91
N TYR A 26 -1.75 4.67 11.72
CA TYR A 26 -2.93 3.84 11.50
C TYR A 26 -2.60 2.64 10.60
N ASP A 27 -3.51 1.68 10.54
CA ASP A 27 -3.33 0.47 9.75
C ASP A 27 -3.50 0.75 8.26
N VAL A 28 -2.52 0.26 7.49
CA VAL A 28 -2.50 0.27 6.04
C VAL A 28 -2.20 -1.16 5.61
N GLU A 29 -3.08 -1.75 4.81
CA GLU A 29 -2.97 -3.13 4.36
C GLU A 29 -2.86 -3.17 2.83
N LEU A 30 -2.19 -4.19 2.31
CA LEU A 30 -2.22 -4.57 0.91
C LEU A 30 -3.09 -5.81 0.77
N LYS A 31 -3.93 -5.82 -0.26
CA LYS A 31 -4.85 -6.91 -0.56
C LYS A 31 -4.75 -7.33 -2.02
N SER A 32 -4.74 -8.63 -2.28
CA SER A 32 -4.99 -9.23 -3.60
C SER A 32 -5.78 -10.52 -3.39
N GLY A 33 -6.91 -10.67 -4.09
CA GLY A 33 -7.88 -11.74 -3.81
C GLY A 33 -8.25 -11.84 -2.32
N ASP A 34 -8.01 -13.00 -1.72
CA ASP A 34 -8.24 -13.28 -0.28
C ASP A 34 -7.01 -13.03 0.60
N CYS A 35 -5.87 -12.65 0.01
CA CYS A 35 -4.64 -12.38 0.76
C CYS A 35 -4.63 -10.92 1.22
N VAL A 36 -4.48 -10.71 2.54
CA VAL A 36 -4.35 -9.38 3.15
C VAL A 36 -3.10 -9.39 4.02
N LEU A 37 -2.18 -8.46 3.78
CA LEU A 37 -0.92 -8.33 4.52
C LEU A 37 -0.66 -6.86 4.90
N ASP A 38 0.12 -6.65 5.96
CA ASP A 38 0.52 -5.31 6.40
C ASP A 38 1.34 -4.58 5.32
N ALA A 39 0.93 -3.39 4.90
CA ALA A 39 1.61 -2.60 3.87
C ALA A 39 2.94 -1.99 4.36
N LYS A 40 3.17 -1.93 5.67
CA LYS A 40 4.40 -1.39 6.28
C LYS A 40 5.57 -2.37 6.28
N SER A 41 5.32 -3.63 5.91
CA SER A 41 6.38 -4.62 5.74
C SER A 41 6.85 -4.66 4.29
N ILE A 42 8.16 -4.50 4.08
CA ILE A 42 8.76 -4.65 2.74
C ILE A 42 8.60 -6.07 2.20
N VAL A 43 8.56 -7.08 3.08
CA VAL A 43 8.43 -8.49 2.67
C VAL A 43 7.03 -8.76 2.14
N SER A 44 5.98 -8.29 2.82
CA SER A 44 4.60 -8.44 2.34
C SER A 44 4.37 -7.69 1.04
N ALA A 45 4.91 -6.46 0.92
CA ALA A 45 4.82 -5.69 -0.32
C ALA A 45 5.48 -6.43 -1.50
N ILE A 46 6.64 -7.06 -1.29
CA ILE A 46 7.30 -7.88 -2.33
C ILE A 46 6.46 -9.11 -2.69
N VAL A 47 5.85 -9.78 -1.70
CA VAL A 47 5.02 -10.96 -1.94
C VAL A 47 3.80 -10.62 -2.81
N LEU A 48 3.18 -9.45 -2.59
CA LEU A 48 1.95 -9.06 -3.28
C LEU A 48 2.17 -8.22 -4.55
N SER A 49 3.34 -7.62 -4.75
CA SER A 49 3.63 -6.74 -5.91
C SER A 49 3.41 -7.36 -7.30
N PRO A 50 3.52 -8.68 -7.52
CA PRO A 50 3.25 -9.27 -8.84
C PRO A 50 1.74 -9.34 -9.19
N SER A 51 0.87 -9.07 -8.22
CA SER A 51 -0.58 -9.27 -8.37
C SER A 51 -1.21 -8.16 -9.22
N SER A 52 -2.05 -8.53 -10.19
CA SER A 52 -2.72 -7.58 -11.09
C SER A 52 -3.91 -6.84 -10.47
N ASP A 53 -4.40 -7.32 -9.33
CA ASP A 53 -5.57 -6.83 -8.59
C ASP A 53 -5.18 -6.26 -7.21
N LEU A 54 -3.95 -5.74 -7.10
CA LEU A 54 -3.42 -5.23 -5.84
C LEU A 54 -4.13 -3.94 -5.40
N GLU A 55 -4.67 -3.95 -4.17
CA GLU A 55 -5.33 -2.82 -3.54
C GLU A 55 -4.64 -2.45 -2.23
N MET A 56 -4.50 -1.15 -1.96
CA MET A 56 -4.19 -0.61 -0.65
C MET A 56 -5.49 -0.29 0.10
N LEU A 57 -5.56 -0.74 1.35
CA LEU A 57 -6.70 -0.52 2.26
C LEU A 57 -6.24 0.35 3.42
N VAL A 58 -6.91 1.47 3.64
CA VAL A 58 -6.59 2.39 4.73
C VAL A 58 -7.71 2.40 5.75
N ASN A 59 -7.41 2.00 6.99
CA ASN A 59 -8.40 1.86 8.05
C ASN A 59 -8.53 3.13 8.91
N THR A 60 -8.76 4.28 8.27
CA THR A 60 -9.09 5.55 8.93
C THR A 60 -10.09 6.35 8.10
N ASN A 61 -10.69 7.37 8.72
CA ASN A 61 -11.55 8.35 8.06
C ASN A 61 -10.78 9.61 7.59
N ASP A 62 -9.53 9.76 8.04
CA ASP A 62 -8.66 10.89 7.72
C ASP A 62 -7.31 10.36 7.18
N CYS A 63 -7.26 10.14 5.87
CA CYS A 63 -6.06 9.63 5.18
C CYS A 63 -5.69 10.43 3.94
N GLN A 64 -6.26 11.62 3.75
CA GLN A 64 -6.11 12.37 2.50
C GLN A 64 -4.63 12.66 2.19
N ASP A 65 -3.85 13.07 3.20
CA ASP A 65 -2.42 13.27 3.08
C ASP A 65 -1.68 12.00 2.60
N LEU A 66 -2.05 10.82 3.11
CA LEU A 66 -1.43 9.57 2.67
C LEU A 66 -1.78 9.30 1.20
N VAL A 67 -3.04 9.44 0.83
CA VAL A 67 -3.50 9.23 -0.56
C VAL A 67 -2.74 10.12 -1.53
N GLU A 68 -2.51 11.39 -1.17
CA GLU A 68 -1.71 12.31 -1.99
C GLU A 68 -0.25 11.85 -2.10
N ASN A 69 0.36 11.42 -1.00
CA ASN A 69 1.76 10.96 -0.98
C ASN A 69 2.00 9.64 -1.74
N VAL A 70 0.99 8.77 -1.85
CA VAL A 70 1.10 7.49 -2.60
C VAL A 70 0.47 7.54 -4.00
N SER A 71 0.00 8.71 -4.44
CA SER A 71 -0.69 8.89 -5.73
C SER A 71 0.13 8.42 -6.95
N ALA A 72 1.46 8.40 -6.86
CA ALA A 72 2.34 7.88 -7.91
C ALA A 72 2.23 6.36 -8.13
N TYR A 73 1.60 5.65 -7.19
CA TYR A 73 1.40 4.20 -7.24
C TYR A 73 -0.05 3.82 -7.52
N ALA A 74 -0.97 4.79 -7.60
CA ALA A 74 -2.40 4.56 -7.82
C ALA A 74 -2.77 4.43 -9.30
#